data_AF-A0A4R0F960-F1
#
_entry.id   AF-A0A4R0F960-F1
#
_cell.length_a   1.000
_cell.length_b   1.000
_cell.length_c   1.000
_cell.angle_alpha   90.00
_cell.angle_beta   90.00
_cell.angle_gamma   90.00
#
_symmetry.space_group_name_H-M   'P 1'
#
loop_
_entity.id
_entity.type
_entity.pdbx_description
1 polymer ?
#
loop_
_entity_poly.entity_id
_entity_poly.type
_entity_poly.pdbx_seq_one_letter_code
_entity_poly.pdbx_strand_id
1 'polypeptide(L)'
;MHHSRGKSKNSKIANAPKQKISYEKKVDSAITEYSVRSLNWLRQAEFLMSAPKLNLCVEDTGYEIAFAGRSNAGKSSAINALTNQKQLARASKKPGRTQMINFFSLGNPDQRLVDLPGYGYAAVPEAMKLVWQKELENYLIHRQSLQGLVLLMDIRHPLQHFDVMMLEWAYSRKLFVHVLLTKSDKLNRGPASKALQEVQQQLRKMKLNFSIQLFSSMNKQGLEELASVMAGRLNFTLEQATEFDLDSIPEADANDLDEPVEIMDADDEAEIEIADDVTDESRQAD
;
A
#
# COMPACT_ATOMS: atom_id res chain seq x y z
N MET A 1 -13.79 -82.92 -4.14
CA MET A 1 -13.19 -81.71 -4.74
C MET A 1 -13.56 -80.52 -3.86
N HIS A 2 -12.83 -80.31 -2.77
CA HIS A 2 -11.68 -79.38 -2.62
C HIS A 2 -12.05 -77.88 -2.58
N HIS A 3 -11.89 -77.32 -1.36
CA HIS A 3 -11.52 -75.96 -0.89
C HIS A 3 -11.29 -74.84 -1.93
N SER A 4 -11.55 -73.55 -1.65
CA SER A 4 -10.92 -72.77 -0.58
C SER A 4 -11.35 -71.30 -0.61
N ARG A 5 -11.47 -70.67 0.58
CA ARG A 5 -11.48 -69.22 0.81
C ARG A 5 -10.14 -68.60 0.38
N GLY A 6 -10.17 -67.56 -0.46
CA GLY A 6 -9.01 -66.73 -0.78
C GLY A 6 -9.20 -65.28 -0.33
N LYS A 7 -8.49 -64.88 0.73
CA LYS A 7 -8.31 -63.48 1.16
C LYS A 7 -7.56 -62.70 0.09
N SER A 8 -8.04 -61.52 -0.31
CA SER A 8 -7.22 -60.56 -1.08
C SER A 8 -6.63 -59.49 -0.17
N LYS A 9 -5.36 -59.20 -0.44
CA LYS A 9 -4.37 -58.56 0.43
C LYS A 9 -4.49 -57.05 0.45
N ASN A 10 -4.22 -56.48 1.63
CA ASN A 10 -3.74 -55.11 1.80
C ASN A 10 -2.55 -54.85 0.86
N SER A 11 -2.66 -53.85 -0.03
CA SER A 11 -1.50 -53.15 -0.59
C SER A 11 -1.52 -51.71 -0.08
N LYS A 12 -0.81 -51.47 1.02
CA LYS A 12 -0.40 -50.13 1.45
C LYS A 12 0.51 -49.57 0.34
N ILE A 13 -0.02 -48.71 -0.51
CA ILE A 13 0.80 -47.89 -1.41
C ILE A 13 1.45 -46.84 -0.52
N ALA A 14 2.77 -46.95 -0.37
CA ALA A 14 3.58 -45.98 0.34
C ALA A 14 3.46 -44.61 -0.36
N ASN A 15 2.94 -43.61 0.37
CA ASN A 15 2.98 -42.21 -0.06
C ASN A 15 4.45 -41.76 -0.07
N ALA A 16 5.06 -41.72 -1.26
CA ALA A 16 6.31 -41.00 -1.44
C ALA A 16 6.11 -39.52 -1.05
N PRO A 17 7.05 -38.91 -0.30
CA PRO A 17 6.91 -37.52 0.11
C PRO A 17 6.91 -36.62 -1.13
N LYS A 18 5.76 -35.97 -1.39
CA LYS A 18 5.67 -34.87 -2.36
C LYS A 18 6.52 -33.71 -1.83
N GLN A 19 7.78 -33.63 -2.23
CA GLN A 19 8.57 -32.43 -2.04
C GLN A 19 7.85 -31.28 -2.73
N LYS A 20 7.33 -30.33 -1.95
CA LYS A 20 6.86 -29.05 -2.45
C LYS A 20 8.08 -28.32 -2.99
N ILE A 21 8.25 -28.33 -4.30
CA ILE A 21 9.20 -27.44 -4.97
C ILE A 21 8.60 -26.03 -4.84
N SER A 22 9.03 -25.29 -3.82
CA SER A 22 8.73 -23.87 -3.69
C SER A 22 9.65 -23.12 -4.65
N TYR A 23 9.11 -22.68 -5.77
CA TYR A 23 9.77 -21.72 -6.64
C TYR A 23 9.77 -20.36 -5.94
N GLU A 24 10.70 -20.15 -5.00
CA GLU A 24 11.04 -18.81 -4.55
C GLU A 24 11.70 -18.10 -5.72
N LYS A 25 10.93 -17.22 -6.38
CA LYS A 25 11.45 -16.33 -7.40
C LYS A 25 12.44 -15.39 -6.70
N LYS A 26 13.75 -15.69 -6.79
CA LYS A 26 14.81 -14.78 -6.33
C LYS A 26 14.61 -13.45 -7.05
N VAL A 27 14.15 -12.45 -6.31
CA VAL A 27 13.98 -11.08 -6.81
C VAL A 27 15.37 -10.47 -6.88
N ASP A 28 15.65 -9.74 -7.95
CA ASP A 28 16.92 -9.01 -8.11
C ASP A 28 17.12 -8.06 -6.91
N SER A 29 18.32 -8.09 -6.32
CA SER A 29 18.66 -7.26 -5.17
C SER A 29 18.52 -5.77 -5.50
N ALA A 30 18.82 -5.35 -6.73
CA ALA A 30 18.70 -3.96 -7.16
C ALA A 30 17.23 -3.50 -7.24
N ILE A 31 16.33 -4.38 -7.72
CA ILE A 31 14.88 -4.09 -7.75
C ILE A 31 14.33 -3.96 -6.32
N THR A 32 14.83 -4.80 -5.42
CA THR A 32 14.46 -4.77 -4.01
C THR A 32 14.92 -3.47 -3.36
N GLU A 33 16.18 -3.06 -3.59
CA GLU A 33 16.71 -1.79 -3.09
C GLU A 33 15.93 -0.58 -3.60
N TYR A 34 15.70 -0.48 -4.91
CA TYR A 34 14.94 0.62 -5.50
C TYR A 34 13.55 0.74 -4.89
N SER A 35 12.85 -0.38 -4.71
CA SER A 35 11.49 -0.38 -4.16
C SER A 35 11.47 0.06 -2.69
N VAL A 36 12.44 -0.37 -1.88
CA VAL A 36 12.57 0.02 -0.47
C VAL A 36 12.94 1.51 -0.33
N ARG A 37 13.92 1.98 -1.10
CA ARG A 37 14.36 3.38 -1.12
C ARG A 37 13.22 4.31 -1.58
N SER A 38 12.51 3.93 -2.63
CA SER A 38 11.33 4.64 -3.13
C SER A 38 10.25 4.75 -2.05
N LEU A 39 9.96 3.65 -1.34
CA LEU A 39 8.97 3.65 -0.27
C LEU A 39 9.39 4.56 0.89
N ASN A 40 10.67 4.56 1.27
CA ASN A 40 11.18 5.44 2.32
C ASN A 40 11.12 6.92 1.91
N TRP A 41 11.49 7.24 0.68
CA TRP A 41 11.40 8.59 0.13
C TRP A 41 9.96 9.13 0.17
N LEU A 42 8.96 8.31 -0.19
CA LEU A 42 7.55 8.70 -0.10
C LEU A 42 7.08 9.03 1.33
N ARG A 43 7.81 8.63 2.38
CA ARG A 43 7.48 8.98 3.78
C ARG A 43 7.80 10.43 4.13
N GLN A 44 8.62 11.11 3.32
CA GLN A 44 8.87 12.56 3.40
C GLN A 44 7.67 13.39 2.92
N ALA A 45 6.53 12.76 2.62
CA ALA A 45 5.37 13.47 2.10
C ALA A 45 4.82 14.48 3.11
N GLU A 46 4.61 15.71 2.70
CA GLU A 46 4.05 16.77 3.54
C GLU A 46 2.86 17.44 2.87
N PHE A 47 1.89 17.90 3.65
CA PHE A 47 0.76 18.64 3.08
C PHE A 47 1.22 19.98 2.54
N LEU A 48 1.00 20.21 1.24
CA LEU A 48 1.37 21.45 0.57
C LEU A 48 0.19 22.41 0.53
N MET A 49 -0.92 22.02 -0.11
CA MET A 49 -2.13 22.84 -0.15
C MET A 49 -3.37 22.05 -0.57
N SER A 50 -4.53 22.68 -0.40
CA SER A 50 -5.82 22.22 -0.94
C SER A 50 -6.38 23.27 -1.92
N ALA A 51 -6.73 22.86 -3.13
CA ALA A 51 -7.30 23.72 -4.16
C ALA A 51 -8.77 23.35 -4.44
N PRO A 52 -9.71 24.32 -4.47
CA PRO A 52 -11.11 24.04 -4.78
C PRO A 52 -11.38 23.94 -6.29
N LYS A 53 -10.45 24.43 -7.13
CA LYS A 53 -10.53 24.50 -8.58
C LYS A 53 -9.12 24.38 -9.19
N LEU A 54 -9.04 23.96 -10.45
CA LEU A 54 -7.77 23.78 -11.16
C LEU A 54 -6.93 25.04 -11.28
N ASN A 55 -7.58 26.18 -11.51
CA ASN A 55 -6.89 27.47 -11.63
C ASN A 55 -6.35 28.01 -10.30
N LEU A 56 -6.65 27.34 -9.18
CA LEU A 56 -6.14 27.66 -7.84
C LEU A 56 -5.18 26.57 -7.33
N CYS A 57 -4.76 25.64 -8.21
CA CYS A 57 -3.74 24.66 -7.90
C CYS A 57 -2.35 25.30 -7.89
N VAL A 58 -1.39 24.54 -7.36
CA VAL A 58 0.04 24.83 -7.52
C VAL A 58 0.40 24.98 -9.01
N GLU A 59 1.51 25.67 -9.27
CA GLU A 59 2.01 25.88 -10.63
C GLU A 59 2.16 24.56 -11.40
N ASP A 60 1.92 24.59 -12.71
CA ASP A 60 1.95 23.41 -13.60
C ASP A 60 3.36 23.03 -14.03
N THR A 61 4.21 22.74 -13.04
CA THR A 61 5.65 22.48 -13.20
C THR A 61 6.08 21.23 -12.43
N GLY A 62 7.17 20.56 -12.84
CA GLY A 62 7.66 19.36 -12.16
C GLY A 62 6.84 18.10 -12.45
N TYR A 63 6.77 17.20 -11.47
CA TYR A 63 6.27 15.83 -11.60
C TYR A 63 5.20 15.51 -10.54
N GLU A 64 4.02 15.12 -11.00
CA GLU A 64 2.88 14.79 -10.15
C GLU A 64 2.33 13.40 -10.46
N ILE A 65 1.93 12.68 -9.42
CA ILE A 65 1.07 11.50 -9.54
C ILE A 65 -0.24 11.79 -8.84
N ALA A 66 -1.34 11.61 -9.57
CA ALA A 66 -2.67 11.74 -9.03
C ALA A 66 -3.22 10.40 -8.55
N PHE A 67 -3.93 10.43 -7.42
CA PHE A 67 -4.72 9.34 -6.89
C PHE A 67 -6.19 9.67 -7.14
N ALA A 68 -6.88 8.79 -7.86
CA ALA A 68 -8.32 8.91 -8.08
C ALA A 68 -9.03 7.60 -7.72
N GLY A 69 -10.30 7.70 -7.37
CA GLY A 69 -11.11 6.53 -7.09
C GLY A 69 -12.47 6.94 -6.56
N ARG A 70 -13.40 5.98 -6.54
CA ARG A 70 -14.71 6.21 -5.94
C ARG A 70 -14.59 6.64 -4.47
N SER A 71 -15.57 7.37 -3.97
CA SER A 71 -15.70 7.60 -2.53
C SER A 71 -15.66 6.26 -1.79
N ASN A 72 -14.87 6.19 -0.72
CA ASN A 72 -14.60 4.95 0.05
C ASN A 72 -13.86 3.83 -0.70
N ALA A 73 -13.28 4.07 -1.88
CA ALA A 73 -12.38 3.11 -2.54
C ALA A 73 -11.06 2.88 -1.76
N GLY A 74 -10.77 3.68 -0.73
CA GLY A 74 -9.57 3.52 0.11
C GLY A 74 -8.42 4.45 -0.27
N LYS A 75 -8.67 5.51 -1.04
CA LYS A 75 -7.67 6.49 -1.48
C LYS A 75 -6.84 7.11 -0.36
N SER A 76 -7.50 7.73 0.63
CA SER A 76 -6.79 8.31 1.78
C SER A 76 -6.04 7.23 2.58
N SER A 77 -6.60 6.03 2.70
CA SER A 77 -5.92 4.89 3.36
C SER A 77 -4.70 4.41 2.59
N ALA A 78 -4.72 4.45 1.26
CA ALA A 78 -3.58 4.08 0.43
C ALA A 78 -2.46 5.11 0.56
N ILE A 79 -2.78 6.41 0.45
CA ILE A 79 -1.81 7.50 0.65
C ILE A 79 -1.17 7.39 2.04
N ASN A 80 -1.99 7.30 3.09
CA ASN A 80 -1.50 7.21 4.47
C ASN A 80 -0.65 5.95 4.73
N ALA A 81 -0.97 4.82 4.10
CA ALA A 81 -0.18 3.60 4.22
C ALA A 81 1.17 3.72 3.48
N LEU A 82 1.17 4.35 2.30
CA LEU A 82 2.35 4.58 1.48
C LEU A 82 3.34 5.55 2.13
N THR A 83 2.82 6.65 2.68
CA THR A 83 3.64 7.66 3.35
C THR A 83 3.91 7.34 4.82
N ASN A 84 3.34 6.26 5.35
CA ASN A 84 3.41 5.86 6.75
C ASN A 84 2.92 6.97 7.72
N GLN A 85 1.91 7.75 7.32
CA GLN A 85 1.36 8.85 8.10
C GLN A 85 -0.15 8.70 8.30
N LYS A 86 -0.62 8.71 9.55
CA LYS A 86 -2.02 8.38 9.87
C LYS A 86 -3.04 9.42 9.38
N GLN A 87 -2.66 10.67 9.24
CA GLN A 87 -3.59 11.80 9.03
C GLN A 87 -3.18 12.77 7.92
N LEU A 88 -2.25 12.36 7.05
CA LEU A 88 -1.81 13.17 5.92
C LEU A 88 -2.96 13.40 4.94
N ALA A 89 -3.49 12.32 4.36
CA ALA A 89 -4.73 12.35 3.61
C ALA A 89 -5.92 12.11 4.56
N ARG A 90 -6.77 13.14 4.71
CA ARG A 90 -7.94 13.07 5.58
C ARG A 90 -9.15 12.54 4.82
N ALA A 91 -9.70 11.42 5.26
CA ALA A 91 -10.99 10.95 4.80
C ALA A 91 -12.09 11.91 5.31
N SER A 92 -12.66 12.73 4.43
CA SER A 92 -13.78 13.60 4.83
C SER A 92 -14.97 12.75 5.26
N LYS A 93 -15.40 12.90 6.53
CA LYS A 93 -16.60 12.26 7.08
C LYS A 93 -17.90 12.95 6.64
N LYS A 94 -17.83 14.17 6.09
CA LYS A 94 -18.99 14.96 5.65
C LYS A 94 -19.10 14.95 4.12
N PRO A 95 -20.09 14.26 3.55
CA PRO A 95 -20.24 14.19 2.10
C PRO A 95 -20.64 15.52 1.46
N GLY A 96 -20.10 15.78 0.26
CA GLY A 96 -20.75 16.63 -0.74
C GLY A 96 -20.58 18.14 -0.67
N ARG A 97 -19.79 18.72 0.25
CA ARG A 97 -19.81 20.19 0.43
C ARG A 97 -18.75 20.98 -0.35
N THR A 98 -17.52 20.48 -0.45
CA THR A 98 -16.49 20.91 -1.42
C THR A 98 -15.44 19.81 -1.48
N GLN A 99 -15.15 19.24 -2.66
CA GLN A 99 -14.14 18.20 -2.77
C GLN A 99 -12.80 18.81 -3.22
N MET A 100 -12.01 19.31 -2.29
CA MET A 100 -10.72 19.92 -2.62
C MET A 100 -9.78 18.89 -3.29
N ILE A 101 -8.96 19.37 -4.22
CA ILE A 101 -7.77 18.66 -4.71
C ILE A 101 -6.68 18.92 -3.68
N ASN A 102 -6.10 17.87 -3.08
CA ASN A 102 -5.02 18.03 -2.10
C ASN A 102 -3.67 17.70 -2.74
N PHE A 103 -2.68 18.54 -2.49
CA PHE A 103 -1.31 18.36 -2.95
C PHE A 103 -0.43 18.04 -1.76
N PHE A 104 0.47 17.08 -1.93
CA PHE A 104 1.49 16.71 -0.96
C PHE A 104 2.87 16.76 -1.63
N SER A 105 3.80 17.55 -1.11
CA SER A 105 5.20 17.58 -1.57
C SER A 105 5.97 16.36 -1.07
N LEU A 106 7.06 15.99 -1.74
CA LEU A 106 7.90 14.84 -1.37
C LEU A 106 9.32 15.32 -1.02
N GLY A 107 9.45 16.10 0.05
CA GLY A 107 10.72 16.76 0.45
C GLY A 107 11.12 17.95 -0.43
N ASN A 108 10.48 18.14 -1.59
CA ASN A 108 10.66 19.29 -2.47
C ASN A 108 9.32 19.67 -3.13
N PRO A 109 9.17 20.92 -3.63
CA PRO A 109 7.94 21.36 -4.25
C PRO A 109 7.71 20.76 -5.64
N ASP A 110 8.74 20.26 -6.33
CA ASP A 110 8.65 19.79 -7.73
C ASP A 110 8.09 18.38 -7.89
N GLN A 111 8.14 17.55 -6.83
CA GLN A 111 7.61 16.19 -6.83
C GLN A 111 6.43 16.10 -5.89
N ARG A 112 5.25 15.74 -6.42
CA ARG A 112 4.01 15.82 -5.64
C ARG A 112 3.11 14.61 -5.80
N LEU A 113 2.45 14.24 -4.71
CA LEU A 113 1.26 13.39 -4.72
C LEU A 113 0.02 14.27 -4.75
N VAL A 114 -0.94 13.92 -5.59
CA VAL A 114 -2.19 14.67 -5.74
C VAL A 114 -3.36 13.78 -5.38
N ASP A 115 -4.10 14.12 -4.34
CA ASP A 115 -5.31 13.43 -3.93
C ASP A 115 -6.51 14.10 -4.61
N LEU A 116 -7.02 13.45 -5.66
CA LEU A 116 -8.18 13.94 -6.38
C LEU A 116 -9.46 13.67 -5.58
N PRO A 117 -10.49 14.52 -5.78
CA PRO A 117 -11.79 14.32 -5.19
C PRO A 117 -12.40 12.95 -5.58
N GLY A 118 -13.09 12.31 -4.63
CA GLY A 118 -13.69 11.00 -4.85
C GLY A 118 -14.98 11.09 -5.67
N TYR A 119 -15.06 10.36 -6.77
CA TYR A 119 -16.25 10.33 -7.62
C TYR A 119 -17.29 9.27 -7.17
N GLY A 120 -18.46 9.28 -7.82
CA GLY A 120 -19.49 8.26 -7.62
C GLY A 120 -20.29 8.37 -6.32
N TYR A 121 -20.27 9.51 -5.64
CA TYR A 121 -21.12 9.74 -4.46
C TYR A 121 -22.57 10.00 -4.86
N ALA A 122 -23.50 9.16 -4.38
CA ALA A 122 -24.90 9.21 -4.79
C ALA A 122 -25.59 10.52 -4.39
N ALA A 123 -25.31 11.04 -3.20
CA ALA A 123 -26.04 12.20 -2.63
C ALA A 123 -25.55 13.58 -3.08
N VAL A 124 -24.69 13.67 -4.11
CA VAL A 124 -24.30 14.95 -4.71
C VAL A 124 -25.31 15.32 -5.83
N PRO A 125 -25.81 16.56 -5.89
CA PRO A 125 -26.65 17.03 -6.99
C PRO A 125 -25.99 16.79 -8.35
N GLU A 126 -26.79 16.44 -9.35
CA GLU A 126 -26.30 16.11 -10.70
C GLU A 126 -25.50 17.27 -11.33
N ALA A 127 -25.97 18.50 -11.21
CA ALA A 127 -25.26 19.69 -11.69
C ALA A 127 -23.84 19.80 -11.11
N MET A 128 -23.66 19.50 -9.82
CA MET A 128 -22.33 19.49 -9.21
C MET A 128 -21.48 18.32 -9.74
N LYS A 129 -22.06 17.13 -9.92
CA LYS A 129 -21.34 15.97 -10.49
C LYS A 129 -20.77 16.31 -11.87
N LEU A 130 -21.53 16.97 -12.74
CA LEU A 130 -21.10 17.37 -14.08
C LEU A 130 -19.94 18.37 -14.05
N VAL A 131 -20.01 19.38 -13.17
CA VAL A 131 -18.90 20.34 -12.99
C VAL A 131 -17.64 19.60 -12.53
N TRP A 132 -17.76 18.71 -11.54
CA TRP A 132 -16.62 17.92 -11.06
C TRP A 132 -16.04 16.99 -12.12
N GLN A 133 -16.89 16.35 -12.94
CA GLN A 133 -16.43 15.50 -14.05
C GLN A 133 -15.64 16.31 -15.06
N LYS A 134 -16.13 17.49 -15.44
CA LYS A 134 -15.43 18.38 -16.38
C LYS A 134 -14.09 18.86 -15.82
N GLU A 135 -14.03 19.21 -14.54
CA GLU A 135 -12.76 19.59 -13.90
C GLU A 135 -11.79 18.41 -13.82
N LEU A 136 -12.26 17.20 -13.50
CA LEU A 136 -11.40 16.01 -13.48
C LEU A 136 -10.88 15.66 -14.89
N GLU A 137 -11.74 15.71 -15.90
CA GLU A 137 -11.36 15.52 -17.29
C GLU A 137 -10.31 16.56 -17.70
N ASN A 138 -10.55 17.85 -17.44
CA ASN A 138 -9.61 18.92 -17.74
C ASN A 138 -8.26 18.71 -17.04
N TYR A 139 -8.25 18.30 -15.76
CA TYR A 139 -7.02 17.99 -15.04
C TYR A 139 -6.25 16.86 -15.72
N LEU A 140 -6.93 15.74 -15.99
CA LEU A 140 -6.30 14.58 -16.59
C LEU A 140 -5.77 14.88 -17.98
N ILE A 141 -6.45 15.70 -18.79
CA ILE A 141 -6.05 15.99 -20.18
C ILE A 141 -4.98 17.10 -20.25
N HIS A 142 -5.09 18.16 -19.46
CA HIS A 142 -4.33 19.40 -19.70
C HIS A 142 -3.17 19.65 -18.73
N ARG A 143 -3.19 19.09 -17.51
CA ARG A 143 -2.17 19.36 -16.46
C ARG A 143 -0.80 18.81 -16.83
N GLN A 144 0.15 19.63 -17.28
CA GLN A 144 1.44 19.18 -17.82
C GLN A 144 2.31 18.43 -16.80
N SER A 145 2.32 18.85 -15.55
CA SER A 145 3.08 18.19 -14.49
C SER A 145 2.58 16.79 -14.15
N LEU A 146 1.37 16.41 -14.58
CA LEU A 146 0.79 15.09 -14.32
C LEU A 146 1.48 13.99 -15.16
N GLN A 147 2.24 13.13 -14.48
CA GLN A 147 3.00 12.05 -15.10
C GLN A 147 2.32 10.69 -15.01
N GLY A 148 1.39 10.54 -14.06
CA GLY A 148 0.66 9.29 -13.90
C GLY A 148 -0.58 9.39 -13.03
N LEU A 149 -1.45 8.40 -13.20
CA LEU A 149 -2.68 8.22 -12.44
C LEU A 149 -2.64 6.86 -11.73
N VAL A 150 -2.77 6.88 -10.41
CA VAL A 150 -3.12 5.71 -9.60
C VAL A 150 -4.64 5.67 -9.47
N LEU A 151 -5.28 4.72 -10.12
CA LEU A 151 -6.74 4.57 -10.12
C LEU A 151 -7.16 3.45 -9.17
N LEU A 152 -7.78 3.83 -8.05
CA LEU A 152 -8.16 2.92 -6.98
C LEU A 152 -9.57 2.38 -7.20
N MET A 153 -9.68 1.06 -7.18
CA MET A 153 -10.94 0.34 -7.29
C MET A 153 -11.06 -0.66 -6.14
N ASP A 154 -12.19 -0.66 -5.43
CA ASP A 154 -12.49 -1.71 -4.45
C ASP A 154 -12.54 -3.05 -5.18
N ILE A 155 -11.71 -4.02 -4.78
CA ILE A 155 -11.57 -5.32 -5.47
C ILE A 155 -12.90 -6.09 -5.59
N ARG A 156 -13.88 -5.79 -4.73
CA ARG A 156 -15.19 -6.44 -4.74
C ARG A 156 -16.10 -5.88 -5.84
N HIS A 157 -15.82 -4.67 -6.34
CA HIS A 157 -16.62 -3.96 -7.33
C HIS A 157 -15.74 -3.14 -8.30
N PRO A 158 -14.80 -3.78 -9.03
CA PRO A 158 -13.93 -3.06 -9.96
C PRO A 158 -14.68 -2.62 -11.23
N LEU A 159 -14.05 -1.74 -12.01
CA LEU A 159 -14.49 -1.32 -13.35
C LEU A 159 -15.95 -0.84 -13.41
N GLN A 160 -16.35 -0.02 -12.44
CA GLN A 160 -17.63 0.66 -12.49
C GLN A 160 -17.62 1.73 -13.59
N HIS A 161 -18.80 2.23 -13.96
CA HIS A 161 -18.95 3.20 -15.05
C HIS A 161 -17.95 4.37 -14.99
N PHE A 162 -17.83 5.02 -13.82
CA PHE A 162 -16.88 6.13 -13.63
C PHE A 162 -15.41 5.70 -13.65
N ASP A 163 -15.11 4.46 -13.24
CA ASP A 163 -13.74 3.93 -13.31
C ASP A 163 -13.33 3.77 -14.79
N VAL A 164 -14.23 3.23 -15.62
CA VAL A 164 -14.00 3.07 -17.06
C VAL A 164 -13.84 4.43 -17.75
N MET A 165 -14.69 5.40 -17.43
CA MET A 165 -14.58 6.75 -18.00
C MET A 165 -13.24 7.43 -17.65
N MET A 166 -12.76 7.29 -16.40
CA MET A 166 -11.44 7.79 -15.99
C MET A 166 -10.30 7.11 -16.77
N LEU A 167 -10.41 5.81 -17.02
CA LEU A 167 -9.43 5.07 -17.83
C LEU A 167 -9.42 5.55 -19.29
N GLU A 168 -10.58 5.82 -19.87
CA GLU A 168 -10.71 6.34 -21.24
C GLU A 168 -10.10 7.74 -21.38
N TRP A 169 -10.36 8.64 -20.42
CA TRP A 169 -9.75 9.97 -20.39
C TRP A 169 -8.23 9.89 -20.27
N ALA A 170 -7.72 9.07 -19.35
CA ALA A 170 -6.28 8.87 -19.19
C ALA A 170 -5.65 8.26 -20.46
N TYR A 171 -6.35 7.33 -21.13
CA TYR A 171 -5.91 6.74 -22.38
C TYR A 171 -5.82 7.77 -23.51
N SER A 172 -6.79 8.68 -23.61
CA SER A 172 -6.82 9.72 -24.65
C SER A 172 -5.58 10.61 -24.62
N ARG A 173 -5.03 10.87 -23.42
CA ARG A 173 -3.77 11.61 -23.21
C ARG A 173 -2.52 10.73 -23.33
N LYS A 174 -2.65 9.40 -23.41
CA LYS A 174 -1.56 8.44 -23.23
C LYS A 174 -0.88 8.56 -21.86
N LEU A 175 -1.67 8.93 -20.84
CA LEU A 175 -1.19 9.03 -19.47
C LEU A 175 -0.82 7.64 -18.94
N PHE A 176 0.26 7.55 -18.15
CA PHE A 176 0.57 6.33 -17.44
C PHE A 176 -0.50 6.06 -16.37
N VAL A 177 -1.11 4.88 -16.40
CA VAL A 177 -2.09 4.47 -15.39
C VAL A 177 -1.64 3.19 -14.69
N HIS A 178 -1.78 3.23 -13.36
CA HIS A 178 -1.63 2.08 -12.50
C HIS A 178 -2.94 1.84 -11.73
N VAL A 179 -3.62 0.75 -12.05
CA VAL A 179 -4.86 0.34 -11.38
C VAL A 179 -4.52 -0.35 -10.07
N LEU A 180 -5.10 0.15 -8.99
CA LEU A 180 -4.90 -0.39 -7.65
C LEU A 180 -6.18 -1.07 -7.16
N LEU A 181 -6.19 -2.41 -7.13
CA LEU A 181 -7.31 -3.18 -6.59
C LEU A 181 -7.22 -3.21 -5.07
N THR A 182 -7.86 -2.24 -4.43
CA THR A 182 -7.80 -2.00 -2.99
C THR A 182 -8.67 -2.99 -2.21
N LYS A 183 -8.42 -3.06 -0.90
CA LYS A 183 -9.12 -3.93 0.06
C LYS A 183 -9.01 -5.41 -0.34
N SER A 184 -7.86 -5.81 -0.89
CA SER A 184 -7.58 -7.21 -1.23
C SER A 184 -7.73 -8.14 -0.02
N ASP A 185 -7.55 -7.63 1.21
CA ASP A 185 -7.79 -8.35 2.47
C ASP A 185 -9.24 -8.82 2.67
N LYS A 186 -10.20 -8.27 1.91
CA LYS A 186 -11.60 -8.70 1.96
C LYS A 186 -11.88 -9.96 1.14
N LEU A 187 -10.90 -10.43 0.37
CA LEU A 187 -11.01 -11.65 -0.44
C LEU A 187 -9.88 -12.61 -0.08
N ASN A 188 -10.20 -13.92 -0.08
CA ASN A 188 -9.17 -14.94 0.01
C ASN A 188 -8.26 -14.92 -1.24
N ARG A 189 -7.07 -15.50 -1.14
CA ARG A 189 -6.05 -15.51 -2.21
C ARG A 189 -6.59 -15.94 -3.58
N GLY A 190 -7.40 -17.00 -3.64
CA GLY A 190 -7.99 -17.50 -4.89
C GLY A 190 -8.92 -16.48 -5.56
N PRO A 191 -10.00 -16.04 -4.88
CA PRO A 191 -10.88 -14.99 -5.38
C PRO A 191 -10.16 -13.67 -5.73
N ALA A 192 -9.18 -13.23 -4.94
CA ALA A 192 -8.40 -12.03 -5.23
C ALA A 192 -7.59 -12.18 -6.53
N SER A 193 -6.92 -13.32 -6.72
CA SER A 193 -6.19 -13.64 -7.96
C SER A 193 -7.12 -13.70 -9.18
N LYS A 194 -8.31 -14.28 -9.01
CA LYS A 194 -9.34 -14.33 -10.07
C LYS A 194 -9.80 -12.92 -10.45
N ALA A 195 -10.12 -12.07 -9.48
CA ALA A 195 -10.53 -10.69 -9.73
C ALA A 195 -9.45 -9.89 -10.46
N LEU A 196 -8.18 -10.03 -10.07
CA LEU A 196 -7.04 -9.42 -10.77
C LEU A 196 -6.99 -9.84 -12.26
N GLN A 197 -7.11 -11.15 -12.52
CA GLN A 197 -7.07 -11.69 -13.88
C GLN A 197 -8.28 -11.24 -14.72
N GLU A 198 -9.47 -11.16 -14.12
CA GLU A 198 -10.68 -10.69 -14.79
C GLU A 198 -10.55 -9.22 -15.21
N VAL A 199 -10.08 -8.37 -14.30
CA VAL A 199 -9.83 -6.94 -14.60
C VAL A 199 -8.75 -6.79 -15.67
N GLN A 200 -7.64 -7.54 -15.58
CA GLN A 200 -6.60 -7.55 -16.62
C GLN A 200 -7.15 -7.93 -17.99
N GLN A 201 -8.00 -8.95 -18.07
CA GLN A 201 -8.63 -9.36 -19.33
C GLN A 201 -9.57 -8.28 -19.87
N GLN A 202 -10.35 -7.62 -19.01
CA GLN A 202 -11.23 -6.53 -19.42
C GLN A 202 -10.45 -5.33 -19.94
N LEU A 203 -9.38 -4.91 -19.26
CA LEU A 203 -8.48 -3.85 -19.73
C LEU A 203 -7.89 -4.18 -21.12
N ARG A 204 -7.44 -5.42 -21.33
CA ARG A 204 -6.95 -5.88 -22.66
C ARG A 204 -8.04 -5.85 -23.73
N LYS A 205 -9.27 -6.26 -23.42
CA LYS A 205 -10.41 -6.19 -24.35
C LYS A 205 -10.71 -4.75 -24.77
N MET A 206 -10.57 -3.81 -23.84
CA MET A 206 -10.69 -2.37 -24.11
C MET A 206 -9.46 -1.77 -24.80
N LYS A 207 -8.42 -2.57 -25.10
CA LYS A 207 -7.13 -2.12 -25.65
C LYS A 207 -6.40 -1.11 -24.75
N LEU A 208 -6.65 -1.19 -23.45
CA LEU A 208 -6.05 -0.37 -22.42
C LEU A 208 -4.85 -1.12 -21.82
N ASN A 209 -3.64 -0.71 -22.18
CA ASN A 209 -2.40 -1.32 -21.69
C ASN A 209 -1.94 -0.65 -20.40
N PHE A 210 -2.73 -0.82 -19.33
CA PHE A 210 -2.43 -0.26 -18.01
C PHE A 210 -1.89 -1.33 -17.06
N SER A 211 -1.02 -0.89 -16.15
CA SER A 211 -0.50 -1.75 -15.08
C SER A 211 -1.54 -1.91 -13.99
N ILE A 212 -1.50 -3.03 -13.25
CA ILE A 212 -2.49 -3.34 -12.22
C ILE A 212 -1.91 -4.26 -11.15
N GLN A 213 -2.23 -3.99 -9.89
CA GLN A 213 -1.83 -4.83 -8.75
C GLN A 213 -2.93 -4.97 -7.69
N LEU A 214 -2.74 -5.94 -6.79
CA LEU A 214 -3.54 -6.08 -5.57
C LEU A 214 -2.98 -5.18 -4.46
N PHE A 215 -3.86 -4.63 -3.62
CA PHE A 215 -3.44 -3.73 -2.55
C PHE A 215 -4.32 -3.81 -1.30
N SER A 216 -3.66 -3.82 -0.14
CA SER A 216 -4.34 -3.66 1.15
C SER A 216 -3.56 -2.73 2.05
N SER A 217 -4.14 -1.57 2.36
CA SER A 217 -3.61 -0.68 3.41
C SER A 217 -3.54 -1.36 4.77
N MET A 218 -4.50 -2.27 5.06
CA MET A 218 -4.59 -2.95 6.35
C MET A 218 -3.46 -3.96 6.53
N ASN A 219 -3.22 -4.78 5.50
CA ASN A 219 -2.17 -5.80 5.52
C ASN A 219 -0.83 -5.28 4.99
N LYS A 220 -0.73 -3.98 4.66
CA LYS A 220 0.44 -3.37 4.01
C LYS A 220 0.88 -4.10 2.74
N GLN A 221 -0.05 -4.74 2.04
CA GLN A 221 0.23 -5.52 0.83
C GLN A 221 0.39 -4.59 -0.38
N GLY A 222 1.49 -4.73 -1.10
CA GLY A 222 1.73 -4.05 -2.38
C GLY A 222 2.27 -2.63 -2.25
N LEU A 223 2.78 -2.24 -1.08
CA LEU A 223 3.35 -0.90 -0.86
C LEU A 223 4.64 -0.69 -1.65
N GLU A 224 5.56 -1.64 -1.61
CA GLU A 224 6.84 -1.56 -2.31
C GLU A 224 6.65 -1.53 -3.82
N GLU A 225 5.74 -2.35 -4.35
CA GLU A 225 5.39 -2.38 -5.77
C GLU A 225 4.81 -1.03 -6.22
N LEU A 226 3.85 -0.49 -5.46
CA LEU A 226 3.25 0.81 -5.76
C LEU A 226 4.28 1.94 -5.68
N ALA A 227 5.12 1.94 -4.65
CA ALA A 227 6.17 2.94 -4.46
C ALA A 227 7.16 2.94 -5.63
N SER A 228 7.62 1.77 -6.05
CA SER A 228 8.54 1.61 -7.18
C SER A 228 7.93 2.10 -8.50
N VAL A 229 6.67 1.73 -8.77
CA VAL A 229 5.93 2.20 -9.95
C VAL A 229 5.80 3.73 -9.96
N MET A 230 5.52 4.33 -8.80
CA MET A 230 5.36 5.77 -8.67
C MET A 230 6.68 6.53 -8.78
N ALA A 231 7.73 6.05 -8.11
CA ALA A 231 9.04 6.67 -8.09
C ALA A 231 9.60 6.89 -9.50
N GLY A 232 9.47 5.89 -10.37
CA GLY A 232 9.91 6.01 -11.77
C GLY A 232 9.14 7.08 -12.59
N ARG A 233 7.93 7.47 -12.16
CA ARG A 233 7.15 8.53 -12.82
C ARG A 233 7.34 9.91 -12.18
N LEU A 234 7.75 9.93 -10.91
CA LEU A 234 8.09 11.15 -10.20
C LEU A 234 9.56 11.56 -10.39
N ASN A 235 10.28 10.93 -11.32
CA ASN A 235 11.69 11.19 -11.58
C ASN A 235 12.59 10.98 -10.35
N PHE A 236 12.26 10.00 -9.51
CA PHE A 236 13.10 9.62 -8.38
C PHE A 236 14.27 8.76 -8.85
N THR A 237 15.48 9.13 -8.41
CA THR A 237 16.73 8.41 -8.66
C THR A 237 17.36 7.97 -7.34
N LEU A 238 18.18 6.91 -7.37
CA LEU A 238 18.85 6.42 -6.16
C LEU A 238 19.89 7.41 -5.61
N GLU A 239 20.46 8.26 -6.46
CA GLU A 239 21.41 9.31 -6.10
C GLU A 239 20.75 10.42 -5.26
N GLN A 240 19.46 10.70 -5.47
CA GLN A 240 18.70 11.65 -4.65
C GLN A 240 18.43 11.13 -3.22
N ALA A 241 18.56 9.82 -2.97
CA ALA A 241 18.30 9.24 -1.64
C ALA A 241 19.46 9.44 -0.65
N THR A 242 20.61 9.97 -1.11
CA THR A 242 21.83 10.16 -0.33
C THR A 242 22.05 11.58 0.18
N GLU A 243 21.16 12.54 -0.11
CA GLU A 243 21.16 13.83 0.61
C GLU A 243 20.55 13.66 2.02
N PHE A 244 21.16 12.80 2.83
CA PHE A 244 21.16 13.01 4.27
C PHE A 244 22.32 13.97 4.52
N ASP A 245 21.99 15.15 5.02
CA ASP A 245 22.99 16.14 5.42
C ASP A 245 23.81 15.56 6.57
N LEU A 246 25.00 15.01 6.26
CA LEU A 246 25.94 14.52 7.27
C LEU A 246 26.38 15.65 8.21
N ASP A 247 26.27 16.91 7.77
CA ASP A 247 26.60 18.09 8.56
C ASP A 247 25.47 18.43 9.57
N SER A 248 24.33 17.76 9.48
CA SER A 248 23.22 17.86 10.45
C SER A 248 23.30 16.82 11.59
N ILE A 249 24.25 15.89 11.50
CA ILE A 249 24.61 15.03 12.64
C ILE A 249 25.44 15.89 13.58
N PRO A 250 25.01 16.13 14.84
CA PRO A 250 25.88 16.79 15.82
C PRO A 250 27.19 15.99 15.89
N GLU A 251 28.32 16.65 15.68
CA GLU A 251 29.61 16.03 15.97
C GLU A 251 29.55 15.52 17.40
N ALA A 252 29.81 14.23 17.60
CA ALA A 252 29.93 13.66 18.93
C ALA A 252 31.05 14.42 19.63
N ASP A 253 30.69 15.21 20.65
CA ASP A 253 31.66 15.95 21.44
C ASP A 253 32.51 14.93 22.19
N ALA A 254 33.79 15.23 22.40
CA ALA A 254 34.74 14.28 23.00
C ALA A 254 34.41 13.90 24.47
N ASN A 255 33.31 14.41 25.01
CA ASN A 255 32.77 14.10 26.33
C ASN A 255 31.75 12.95 26.36
N ASP A 256 31.29 12.41 25.21
CA ASP A 256 30.31 11.31 25.18
C ASP A 256 30.95 9.91 25.30
N LEU A 257 32.24 9.81 25.64
CA LEU A 257 32.97 8.54 25.75
C LEU A 257 33.12 7.99 27.19
N ASP A 258 32.56 8.63 28.21
CA ASP A 258 32.79 8.25 29.61
C ASP A 258 31.52 7.86 30.40
N GLU A 259 30.58 7.12 29.80
CA GLU A 259 29.69 6.27 30.61
C GLU A 259 29.94 4.79 30.30
N PRO A 260 30.56 4.02 31.23
CA PRO A 260 30.66 2.59 31.08
C PRO A 260 29.26 1.99 31.16
N VAL A 261 28.83 1.35 30.08
CA VAL A 261 27.70 0.43 30.09
C VAL A 261 28.09 -0.74 30.99
N GLU A 262 27.51 -0.84 32.18
CA GLU A 262 27.65 -2.02 33.04
C GLU A 262 27.11 -3.25 32.30
N ILE A 263 28.04 -4.10 31.86
CA ILE A 263 27.75 -5.46 31.40
C ILE A 263 27.63 -6.31 32.67
N MET A 264 26.41 -6.66 33.05
CA MET A 264 26.16 -7.62 34.12
C MET A 264 26.24 -9.02 33.52
N ASP A 265 27.45 -9.60 33.47
CA ASP A 265 27.66 -11.00 33.14
C ASP A 265 27.49 -11.89 34.37
N ALA A 266 26.81 -13.01 34.14
CA ALA A 266 26.51 -14.07 35.09
C ALA A 266 27.78 -14.81 35.55
N ASP A 267 27.89 -15.02 36.86
CA ASP A 267 28.18 -16.31 37.50
C ASP A 267 28.53 -16.07 38.98
N ASP A 268 27.61 -16.38 39.89
CA ASP A 268 27.98 -16.81 41.25
C ASP A 268 26.89 -17.75 41.79
N GLU A 269 27.31 -18.96 42.13
CA GLU A 269 26.52 -20.06 42.67
C GLU A 269 26.03 -19.73 44.08
N ALA A 270 24.73 -19.93 44.35
CA ALA A 270 24.25 -20.18 45.71
C ALA A 270 22.95 -20.99 45.68
N GLU A 271 22.96 -22.07 46.45
CA GLU A 271 21.98 -23.14 46.60
C GLU A 271 20.55 -22.63 46.91
N ILE A 272 19.56 -23.20 46.21
CA ILE A 272 18.16 -23.11 46.63
C ILE A 272 17.83 -24.39 47.40
N GLU A 273 17.75 -24.28 48.72
CA GLU A 273 17.13 -25.29 49.58
C GLU A 273 15.67 -25.49 49.19
N ILE A 274 15.31 -26.74 48.92
CA ILE A 274 13.93 -27.21 48.79
C ILE A 274 13.47 -27.60 50.20
N ALA A 275 12.52 -26.84 50.76
CA ALA A 275 11.75 -27.27 51.92
C ALA A 275 10.30 -27.47 51.49
N ASP A 276 9.94 -28.75 51.34
CA ASP A 276 8.57 -29.23 51.47
C ASP A 276 8.11 -28.98 52.92
N ASP A 277 6.94 -28.34 53.11
CA ASP A 277 6.07 -28.78 54.19
C ASP A 277 4.59 -28.59 53.81
N VAL A 278 3.87 -29.69 53.97
CA VAL A 278 2.47 -29.90 53.64
C VAL A 278 1.81 -30.35 54.94
N THR A 279 0.74 -29.64 55.34
CA THR A 279 -0.34 -30.07 56.26
C THR A 279 0.07 -30.27 57.74
N ASP A 280 -0.77 -30.08 58.76
CA ASP A 280 -2.21 -30.30 58.83
C ASP A 280 -2.82 -29.75 60.13
N GLU A 281 -4.15 -29.56 60.11
CA GLU A 281 -5.15 -29.77 61.20
C GLU A 281 -4.95 -29.16 62.62
N SER A 282 -5.95 -28.75 63.42
CA SER A 282 -7.42 -28.69 63.37
C SER A 282 -7.96 -28.14 64.71
N ARG A 283 -9.28 -27.84 64.74
CA ARG A 283 -10.25 -27.79 65.89
C ARG A 283 -10.34 -26.48 66.71
N GLN A 284 -11.48 -26.02 67.22
CA GLN A 284 -12.94 -26.30 67.14
C GLN A 284 -13.66 -25.23 68.00
N ALA A 285 -14.98 -25.08 67.81
CA ALA A 285 -15.97 -24.37 68.66
C ALA A 285 -15.87 -22.82 68.66
N ASP A 286 -16.93 -22.02 68.55
CA ASP A 286 -18.38 -22.16 68.82
C ASP A 286 -19.21 -21.47 67.71
#